data_AF-A0A168NT27-F1
#
_entry.id   AF-A0A168NT27-F1
#
_cell.length_a   1.000
_cell.length_b   1.000
_cell.length_c   1.000
_cell.angle_alpha   90.00
_cell.angle_beta   90.00
_cell.angle_gamma   90.00
#
_symmetry.space_group_name_H-M   'P 1'
#
loop_
_entity.id
_entity.type
_entity.pdbx_description
1 polymer ?
#
loop_
_entity_poly.entity_id
_entity_poly.type
_entity_poly.pdbx_seq_one_letter_code
_entity_poly.pdbx_strand_id
1 'polypeptide(L)' 'MDHHCPWINNCVGFQNYKAFYLFLVYASTYCVFVFATTLPPTIIQVNGPMSILGLNV' A
#
# COMPACT_ATOMS: atom_id res chain seq x y z
N MET A 1 -20.22 -18.80 4.02
CA MET A 1 -19.55 -18.05 2.95
C MET A 1 -19.83 -16.60 3.23
N ASP A 2 -18.79 -15.77 3.37
CA ASP A 2 -18.94 -14.32 3.52
C ASP A 2 -19.09 -13.70 2.13
N HIS A 3 -18.06 -13.81 1.28
CA HIS A 3 -18.13 -13.38 -0.12
C HIS A 3 -17.09 -14.10 -0.99
N HIS A 4 -17.23 -14.03 -2.32
CA HIS A 4 -16.15 -14.40 -3.26
C HIS A 4 -15.29 -13.18 -3.54
N CYS A 5 -13.99 -13.26 -3.25
CA CYS A 5 -13.07 -12.15 -3.42
C CYS A 5 -12.18 -12.40 -4.64
N PRO A 6 -12.36 -11.66 -5.75
CA PRO A 6 -11.56 -11.86 -6.96
C PRO A 6 -10.08 -11.53 -6.75
N TRP A 7 -9.78 -10.63 -5.80
CA TRP A 7 -8.40 -10.17 -5.52
C TRP A 7 -7.49 -11.24 -4.93
N ILE A 8 -8.07 -12.23 -4.25
CA ILE A 8 -7.34 -13.40 -3.74
C ILE A 8 -7.71 -14.68 -4.49
N ASN A 9 -8.51 -14.56 -5.55
CA ASN A 9 -9.06 -15.66 -6.35
C ASN A 9 -9.64 -16.79 -5.48
N ASN A 10 -10.36 -16.44 -4.42
CA ASN A 10 -10.92 -17.41 -3.46
C ASN A 10 -12.15 -16.87 -2.73
N CYS A 11 -12.99 -17.77 -2.22
CA CYS A 11 -14.07 -17.42 -1.31
C CYS A 11 -13.54 -17.13 0.09
N VAL A 12 -14.03 -16.05 0.70
CA VAL A 12 -13.82 -15.73 2.12
C VAL A 12 -14.97 -16.36 2.92
N GLY A 13 -14.64 -17.02 4.01
CA GLY A 13 -15.60 -17.69 4.88
C GLY A 13 -14.93 -18.16 6.17
N PHE A 14 -15.65 -18.98 6.94
CA PHE A 14 -15.24 -19.34 8.31
C PHE A 14 -13.79 -19.85 8.42
N GLN A 15 -13.32 -20.65 7.46
CA GLN A 15 -11.99 -21.28 7.51
C GLN A 15 -10.83 -20.31 7.23
N ASN A 16 -11.06 -19.17 6.58
CA ASN A 16 -10.02 -18.22 6.21
C ASN A 16 -10.32 -16.77 6.63
N TYR A 17 -11.43 -16.51 7.33
CA TYR A 17 -11.85 -15.16 7.73
C TYR A 17 -10.78 -14.44 8.56
N LYS A 18 -10.15 -15.12 9.51
CA LYS A 18 -9.06 -14.56 10.33
C LYS A 18 -7.85 -14.16 9.48
N ALA A 19 -7.44 -15.03 8.56
CA ALA A 19 -6.31 -14.75 7.67
C ALA A 19 -6.61 -13.58 6.73
N PHE A 20 -7.82 -13.53 6.18
CA PHE A 20 -8.28 -12.42 5.34
C PHE A 20 -8.30 -11.09 6.10
N TYR A 21 -8.79 -11.08 7.34
CA TYR A 21 -8.77 -9.88 8.19
C TYR A 21 -7.34 -9.40 8.48
N LEU A 22 -6.43 -10.32 8.83
CA LEU A 22 -5.02 -9.98 9.03
C LEU A 22 -4.38 -9.44 7.75
N PHE A 23 -4.71 -10.01 6.58
CA PHE A 23 -4.28 -9.49 5.29
C PHE A 23 -4.69 -8.03 5.09
N LEU A 24 -5.94 -7.66 5.37
CA LEU A 24 -6.41 -6.27 5.26
C LEU A 24 -5.67 -5.32 6.21
N VAL A 25 -5.46 -5.73 7.45
CA VAL A 25 -4.71 -4.93 8.44
C VAL A 25 -3.28 -4.71 7.98
N TYR A 26 -2.57 -5.78 7.63
CA TYR A 26 -1.17 -5.67 7.20
C TYR A 26 -1.01 -4.88 5.91
N ALA A 27 -1.87 -5.10 4.91
CA ALA A 27 -1.86 -4.32 3.67
C ALA A 27 -2.07 -2.82 3.95
N SER A 28 -3.03 -2.48 4.82
CA SER A 28 -3.29 -1.08 5.20
C SER A 28 -2.10 -0.46 5.93
N THR A 29 -1.51 -1.17 6.90
CA THR A 29 -0.31 -0.69 7.61
C THR A 29 0.89 -0.53 6.68
N TYR A 30 1.03 -1.42 5.69
CA TYR A 30 2.09 -1.34 4.71
C TYR A 30 1.94 -0.12 3.81
N CYS A 31 0.72 0.16 3.33
CA CYS A 31 0.43 1.39 2.58
C CYS A 31 0.77 2.66 3.39
N VAL A 32 0.39 2.70 4.67
CA VAL A 32 0.72 3.84 5.56
C VAL A 32 2.22 3.95 5.76
N PHE A 33 2.92 2.84 5.99
CA PHE A 33 4.38 2.83 6.16
C PHE A 33 5.10 3.33 4.90
N VAL A 34 4.72 2.82 3.72
CA VAL A 34 5.27 3.27 2.44
C VAL A 34 4.98 4.76 2.23
N PHE A 35 3.75 5.21 2.47
CA PHE A 35 3.40 6.62 2.34
C PHE A 35 4.23 7.50 3.30
N ALA A 36 4.33 7.14 4.58
CA ALA A 36 5.07 7.90 5.58
C ALA A 36 6.58 7.96 5.28
N THR A 37 7.15 6.91 4.68
CA THR A 37 8.59 6.85 4.36
C THR A 37 8.94 7.49 3.03
N THR A 38 8.02 7.47 2.05
CA THR A 38 8.25 8.03 0.71
C THR A 38 7.80 9.49 0.58
N LEU A 39 6.84 9.94 1.39
CA LEU A 39 6.34 11.32 1.34
C LEU A 39 7.40 12.38 1.70
N PRO A 40 8.20 12.27 2.78
CA PRO A 40 9.21 13.28 3.09
C PRO A 40 10.28 13.47 2.00
N PRO A 41 10.93 12.41 1.47
CA PRO A 41 11.90 12.60 0.40
C PRO A 41 11.23 13.12 -0.88
N THR A 42 10.02 12.67 -1.23
CA THR A 42 9.30 13.20 -2.40
C THR A 42 8.93 14.67 -2.24
N ILE A 43 8.48 15.12 -1.05
CA ILE A 43 8.24 16.53 -0.73
C ILE A 43 9.53 17.35 -0.89
N ILE A 44 10.66 16.84 -0.42
CA ILE A 44 11.96 17.49 -0.59
C ILE A 44 12.34 17.54 -2.08
N GLN A 45 12.00 16.53 -2.87
CA GLN A 45 12.26 16.51 -4.32
C GLN A 45 11.43 17.52 -5.10
N VAL A 46 10.15 17.69 -4.73
CA VAL A 46 9.27 18.64 -5.42
C VAL A 46 9.47 20.09 -4.97
N ASN A 47 9.92 20.33 -3.73
CA ASN A 47 10.19 21.69 -3.23
C ASN A 47 11.65 22.12 -3.35
N GLY A 48 12.57 21.17 -3.49
CA GLY A 48 13.96 21.43 -3.86
C GLY A 48 14.09 21.63 -5.37
N PRO A 49 15.27 22.05 -5.88
CA PRO A 49 15.55 21.89 -7.29
C PRO A 49 15.40 20.40 -7.60
N MET A 50 14.48 20.01 -8.49
CA MET A 50 14.30 18.64 -8.99
C MET A 50 15.59 18.16 -9.67
N SER A 51 16.62 17.84 -8.89
CA SER A 51 17.93 17.39 -9.38
C SER A 51 18.02 15.86 -9.43
N ILE A 52 17.05 15.15 -8.84
CA ILE A 52 17.09 13.68 -8.70
C ILE A 52 16.63 12.93 -9.96
N LEU A 53 16.22 13.62 -11.03
CA LEU A 53 15.99 13.00 -12.34
C LEU A 53 16.91 13.51 -13.46
N GLY A 54 17.85 14.42 -13.19
CA GLY A 54 18.76 14.95 -14.22
C GLY A 54 18.05 15.59 -15.42
N LEU A 55 16.74 15.83 -15.33
CA LEU A 55 15.91 16.48 -16.33
C LEU A 55 15.72 17.93 -15.89
N ASN A 56 16.52 18.82 -16.47
CA ASN A 56 16.20 20.24 -16.48
C ASN A 56 14.93 20.42 -17.33
N VAL A 57 13.78 20.60 -16.67
CA VAL A 57 12.67 21.34 -17.28
C VAL A 57 12.81 22.79 -16.85
#